data_AF-A0A401ICH2-F1
#
_entry.id   AF-A0A401ICH2-F1
#
_cell.length_a   1.000
_cell.length_b   1.000
_cell.length_c   1.000
_cell.angle_alpha   90.00
_cell.angle_beta   90.00
_cell.angle_gamma   90.00
#
_symmetry.space_group_name_H-M   'P 1'
#
loop_
_entity.id
_entity.type
_entity.pdbx_description
1 polymer ?
#
loop_
_entity_poly.entity_id
_entity_poly.type
_entity_poly.pdbx_seq_one_letter_code
_entity_poly.pdbx_strand_id
1 'polypeptide(L)'
;MTSYYQWLTQLEVVTLHNAIIRDYGGHSNILDEGALESTLHRPQNLVYYQPDSTVFDLAAAYGYGIVININHFFDYFFSSITIKILI
;
A
#
# COMPACT_ATOMS: atom_id res chain seq x y z
N MET A 1 0.72 16.59 -21.85
CA MET A 1 1.65 16.07 -20.82
C MET A 1 1.32 14.60 -20.64
N THR A 2 2.18 13.69 -21.07
CA THR A 2 2.02 12.25 -20.81
C THR A 2 2.24 12.03 -19.31
N SER A 3 1.17 11.79 -18.56
CA SER A 3 1.27 11.49 -17.13
C SER A 3 1.93 10.11 -16.98
N TYR A 4 3.21 10.08 -16.60
CA TYR A 4 3.89 8.83 -16.28
C TYR A 4 3.62 8.54 -14.80
N TYR A 5 2.81 7.52 -14.52
CA TYR A 5 2.51 7.12 -13.14
C TYR A 5 3.81 6.72 -12.42
N GLN A 6 3.98 7.23 -11.19
CA GLN A 6 5.01 6.75 -10.28
C GLN A 6 4.37 5.71 -9.37
N TRP A 7 4.87 4.48 -9.41
CA TRP A 7 4.30 3.36 -8.67
C TRP A 7 5.01 3.18 -7.33
N LEU A 8 4.24 2.90 -6.28
CA LEU A 8 4.80 2.57 -4.97
C LEU A 8 5.54 1.24 -5.04
N THR A 9 6.77 1.25 -4.54
CA THR A 9 7.61 0.07 -4.38
C THR A 9 7.38 -0.56 -3.00
N GLN A 10 7.66 -1.85 -2.90
CA GLN A 10 7.63 -2.57 -1.63
C GLN A 10 8.53 -1.92 -0.58
N LEU A 11 9.74 -1.50 -0.99
CA LEU A 11 10.70 -0.85 -0.10
C LEU A 11 10.15 0.45 0.50
N GLU A 12 9.46 1.27 -0.30
CA GLU A 12 8.86 2.52 0.18
C GLU A 12 7.78 2.24 1.22
N VAL A 13 6.93 1.24 0.98
CA VAL A 13 5.86 0.87 1.92
C VAL A 13 6.42 0.30 3.22
N VAL A 14 7.44 -0.57 3.14
CA VAL A 14 8.12 -1.11 4.33
C VAL A 14 8.85 -0.01 5.10
N THR A 15 9.51 0.91 4.40
CA THR A 15 10.21 2.04 5.02
C THR A 15 9.22 2.97 5.75
N LEU A 16 8.09 3.29 5.11
CA LEU A 16 7.02 4.06 5.72
C LEU A 16 6.46 3.35 6.96
N HIS A 17 6.20 2.05 6.87
CA HIS A 17 5.71 1.25 7.98
C HIS A 17 6.69 1.25 9.17
N ASN A 18 7.99 1.08 8.91
CA ASN A 18 9.03 1.13 9.94
C ASN A 18 9.12 2.52 10.58
N ALA A 19 8.94 3.60 9.81
CA ALA A 19 8.88 4.95 10.36
C ALA A 19 7.67 5.14 11.30
N ILE A 20 6.51 4.60 10.94
CA ILE A 20 5.31 4.61 11.79
C ILE A 20 5.54 3.83 13.09
N ILE A 21 6.14 2.63 13.00
CA ILE A 21 6.47 1.84 14.20
C ILE A 21 7.47 2.58 15.10
N ARG A 22 8.47 3.24 14.51
CA ARG A 22 9.45 4.03 15.28
C ARG A 22 8.77 5.17 16.04
N ASP A 23 7.84 5.88 15.39
CA ASP A 23 7.24 7.09 15.94
C ASP A 23 6.08 6.80 16.91
N TYR A 24 5.34 5.69 16.71
CA TYR A 24 4.12 5.37 17.47
C TYR A 24 4.17 4.03 18.23
N GLY A 25 5.23 3.23 18.04
CA GLY A 25 5.35 1.87 18.57
C GLY A 25 4.66 0.82 17.69
N GLY A 26 5.03 -0.45 17.86
CA GLY A 26 4.46 -1.59 17.12
C GLY A 26 5.47 -2.71 16.86
N HIS A 27 5.04 -3.77 16.17
CA HIS A 27 5.91 -4.87 15.73
C HIS A 27 6.23 -4.74 14.25
N SER A 28 7.52 -4.79 13.91
CA SER A 28 8.03 -4.67 12.53
C SER A 28 8.17 -6.03 11.86
N ASN A 29 7.11 -6.83 11.85
CA ASN A 29 7.14 -8.13 11.17
C ASN A 29 6.36 -8.06 9.86
N ILE A 30 7.07 -8.35 8.76
CA ILE A 30 6.45 -8.67 7.47
C ILE A 30 6.04 -10.14 7.53
N LEU A 31 4.74 -10.40 7.38
CA LEU A 31 4.16 -11.75 7.43
C LEU A 31 4.17 -12.44 6.06
N ASP A 32 3.93 -11.69 4.99
CA ASP A 32 3.81 -12.21 3.62
C ASP A 32 4.17 -11.13 2.60
N GLU A 33 5.35 -11.25 2.00
CA GLU A 33 5.83 -10.34 0.96
C GLU A 33 5.01 -10.44 -0.34
N GLY A 34 4.47 -11.61 -0.67
CA GLY A 34 3.67 -11.83 -1.88
C GLY A 34 2.29 -11.17 -1.78
N ALA A 35 1.71 -11.14 -0.59
CA ALA A 35 0.47 -10.40 -0.33
C ALA A 35 0.67 -8.87 -0.48
N LEU A 36 1.83 -8.37 -0.07
CA LEU A 36 2.21 -6.96 -0.27
C LEU A 36 2.44 -6.65 -1.76
N GLU A 37 3.20 -7.47 -2.46
CA GLU A 37 3.47 -7.30 -3.89
C GLU A 37 2.18 -7.29 -4.73
N SER A 38 1.28 -8.26 -4.48
CA SER A 38 -0.04 -8.34 -5.12
C SER A 38 -0.89 -7.07 -4.88
N THR A 39 -0.80 -6.52 -3.68
CA THR A 39 -1.47 -5.26 -3.32
C THR A 39 -0.93 -4.07 -4.12
N LEU A 40 0.39 -4.00 -4.33
CA LEU A 40 1.03 -2.92 -5.08
C LEU A 40 0.81 -3.02 -6.60
N HIS A 41 0.61 -4.23 -7.13
CA HIS A 41 0.29 -4.44 -8.54
C HIS A 41 -1.18 -4.15 -8.91
N ARG A 42 -2.11 -4.11 -7.94
CA ARG A 42 -3.54 -3.82 -8.21
C ARG A 42 -3.80 -2.55 -9.04
N PRO A 43 -3.29 -1.37 -8.68
CA PRO A 43 -3.53 -0.15 -9.46
C PRO A 43 -2.81 -0.16 -10.81
N GLN A 44 -1.67 -0.86 -10.93
CA GLN A 44 -0.99 -1.07 -12.22
C GLN A 44 -1.85 -1.90 -13.17
N ASN A 45 -2.44 -2.99 -12.66
CA ASN A 45 -3.40 -3.81 -13.38
C ASN A 45 -4.65 -3.00 -13.74
N LEU A 46 -5.13 -2.12 -12.84
CA LEU A 46 -6.28 -1.27 -13.12
C LEU A 46 -6.04 -0.34 -14.31
N VAL A 47 -4.89 0.33 -14.40
CA VAL A 47 -4.54 1.15 -15.59
C VAL A 47 -4.45 0.29 -16.85
N TYR A 48 -3.90 -0.92 -16.74
CA TYR A 48 -3.77 -1.82 -17.89
C TYR A 48 -5.14 -2.23 -18.46
N TYR A 49 -6.11 -2.57 -17.60
CA TYR A 49 -7.45 -2.97 -18.02
C TYR A 49 -8.41 -1.80 -18.25
N GLN A 50 -8.17 -0.66 -17.60
CA GLN A 50 -8.99 0.56 -17.66
C GLN A 50 -8.07 1.78 -17.83
N PRO A 51 -7.58 2.06 -19.06
CA PRO A 51 -6.63 3.14 -19.32
C PRO A 51 -7.14 4.55 -18.95
N ASP A 52 -8.47 4.72 -18.94
CA ASP A 52 -9.15 5.97 -18.59
C ASP A 52 -9.25 6.21 -17.07
N SER A 53 -8.72 5.29 -16.25
CA SER A 53 -8.68 5.42 -14.79
C SER A 53 -7.98 6.72 -14.38
N THR A 54 -8.63 7.46 -13.50
CA THR A 54 -8.06 8.68 -12.94
C THR A 54 -7.05 8.37 -11.84
N VAL A 55 -6.22 9.36 -11.49
CA VAL A 55 -5.31 9.24 -10.34
C VAL A 55 -6.05 8.90 -9.03
N PHE A 56 -7.32 9.32 -8.90
CA PHE A 56 -8.15 9.01 -7.74
C PHE A 56 -8.55 7.53 -7.70
N ASP A 57 -8.81 6.93 -8.86
CA ASP A 57 -9.12 5.50 -8.96
C ASP A 57 -7.90 4.65 -8.58
N LEU A 58 -6.70 5.09 -8.97
CA LEU A 58 -5.44 4.43 -8.59
C LEU A 58 -5.15 4.55 -7.09
N ALA A 59 -5.36 5.74 -6.52
CA ALA A 59 -5.23 5.96 -5.09
C ALA A 59 -6.25 5.12 -4.29
N ALA A 60 -7.50 5.05 -4.76
CA ALA A 60 -8.53 4.21 -4.16
C ALA A 60 -8.18 2.72 -4.23
N ALA A 61 -7.63 2.25 -5.35
CA ALA A 61 -7.17 0.88 -5.51
C ALA A 61 -6.00 0.53 -4.55
N TYR A 62 -5.06 1.45 -4.35
CA TYR A 62 -4.02 1.32 -3.33
C TYR A 62 -4.60 1.25 -1.92
N GLY A 63 -5.41 2.24 -1.54
CA GLY A 63 -6.02 2.31 -0.21
C GLY A 63 -6.85 1.07 0.10
N TYR A 64 -7.72 0.66 -0.83
CA TYR A 64 -8.51 -0.56 -0.68
C TYR A 64 -7.64 -1.80 -0.53
N GLY A 65 -6.65 -2.00 -1.41
CA GLY A 65 -5.78 -3.16 -1.36
C GLY A 65 -5.01 -3.25 -0.05
N ILE A 66 -4.50 -2.12 0.45
CA ILE A 66 -3.79 -2.05 1.73
C ILE A 66 -4.75 -2.38 2.88
N VAL A 67 -5.92 -1.73 2.95
CA VAL A 67 -6.88 -1.93 4.05
C VAL A 67 -7.31 -3.40 4.17
N ILE A 68 -7.55 -4.09 3.05
CA ILE A 68 -8.03 -5.48 3.11
C ILE A 68 -6.90 -6.49 3.39
N ASN A 69 -5.68 -6.21 2.91
CA ASN A 69 -4.57 -7.17 2.95
C ASN A 69 -3.56 -6.86 4.05
N ILE A 70 -3.72 -5.75 4.79
CA ILE A 70 -2.79 -5.35 5.86
C ILE A 70 -2.59 -6.47 6.88
N ASN A 71 -3.60 -7.31 7.11
CA ASN A 71 -3.50 -8.45 8.01
C ASN A 71 -2.67 -9.61 7.50
N HIS A 72 -2.48 -9.67 6.18
CA HIS A 72 -1.75 -10.73 5.53
C HIS A 72 -0.27 -10.43 5.45
N PHE A 73 0.14 -9.16 5.34
CA PHE A 73 1.55 -8.79 5.21
C PHE A 73 2.20 -8.12 6.43
N PHE A 74 1.47 -7.64 7.44
CA PHE A 74 2.06 -7.10 8.69
C PHE A 74 1.42 -7.69 9.95
N ASP A 75 2.20 -7.85 11.03
CA ASP A 75 1.74 -8.43 12.31
C ASP A 75 1.12 -7.41 13.29
N TYR A 76 0.16 -7.89 14.10
CA TYR A 76 -0.69 -7.28 15.14
C TYR A 76 -0.13 -6.31 16.20
N PHE A 77 -0.25 -4.96 16.07
CA PHE A 77 -0.72 -4.14 17.22
C PHE A 77 -1.34 -2.77 16.88
N PHE A 78 -1.06 -2.15 15.73
CA PHE A 78 -1.61 -0.81 15.40
C PHE A 78 -1.96 -0.64 13.90
N SER A 79 -2.94 -1.41 13.38
CA SER A 79 -3.39 -1.21 11.99
C SER A 79 -4.17 0.10 11.74
N SER A 80 -4.64 0.75 12.81
CA SER A 80 -5.45 1.97 12.69
C SER A 80 -4.65 3.22 12.30
N ILE A 81 -3.32 3.23 12.48
CA ILE A 81 -2.46 4.39 12.15
C ILE A 81 -1.95 4.32 10.71
N THR A 82 -1.57 3.12 10.23
CA THR A 82 -1.08 2.91 8.86
C THR A 82 -2.09 3.38 7.81
N ILE A 83 -3.38 3.13 8.02
CA ILE A 83 -4.44 3.53 7.10
C ILE A 83 -4.68 5.06 7.13
N LYS A 84 -4.49 5.74 8.27
CA LYS A 84 -4.75 7.18 8.42
C LYS A 84 -3.75 8.10 7.72
N ILE A 85 -2.58 7.59 7.31
CA ILE A 85 -1.53 8.38 6.64
C ILE A 85 -1.57 8.19 5.11
N LEU A 86 -2.21 7.12 4.64
CA LEU A 86 -2.32 6.79 3.22
C LEU A 86 -3.57 7.37 2.53
N ILE A 87 -4.48 8.02 3.28
CA ILE A 87 -5.72 8.67 2.79
C ILE A 87 -5.76 10.10 3.32
#